data_AF-A0A919EYC5-F1
#
_entry.id   AF-A0A919EYC5-F1
#
_cell.length_a   1.000
_cell.length_b   1.000
_cell.length_c   1.000
_cell.angle_alpha   90.00
_cell.angle_beta   90.00
_cell.angle_gamma   90.00
#
_symmetry.space_group_name_H-M   'P 1'
#
loop_
_entity.id
_entity.type
_entity.pdbx_description
1 polymer ?
#
loop_
_entity_poly.entity_id
_entity_poly.type
_entity_poly.pdbx_seq_one_letter_code
_entity_poly.pdbx_strand_id
1 'polypeptide(L)'
;MDTQTRVPPDPGGARVVLDGHALILPALVRLADAVAVPAVGPGALERVRRARVAADRLAATGRWYGRGTNCPTENPVPAPDGHLCHHGGFFAAPLALALDGLNLALL
;
A
#
# COMPACT_ATOMS: atom_id res chain seq x y z
N MET A 1 -35.54 -6.55 2.53
CA MET A 1 -34.99 -5.29 3.10
C MET A 1 -33.73 -5.69 3.82
N ASP A 2 -32.59 -5.58 3.13
CA ASP A 2 -31.30 -5.98 3.71
C ASP A 2 -30.88 -4.93 4.73
N THR A 3 -31.03 -5.27 6.01
CA THR A 3 -30.45 -4.47 7.10
C THR A 3 -28.94 -4.50 6.95
N GLN A 4 -28.39 -3.39 6.47
CA GLN A 4 -26.96 -3.19 6.32
C GLN A 4 -26.28 -3.42 7.68
N THR A 5 -25.45 -4.47 7.78
CA THR A 5 -24.69 -4.80 8.99
C THR A 5 -23.57 -3.79 9.18
N ARG A 6 -23.91 -2.58 9.64
CA ARG A 6 -22.91 -1.58 10.01
C ARG A 6 -22.43 -1.83 11.42
N VAL A 7 -21.11 -1.89 11.58
CA VAL A 7 -20.46 -1.87 12.90
C VAL A 7 -20.78 -0.52 13.55
N PRO A 8 -21.21 -0.49 14.83
CA PRO A 8 -21.47 0.77 15.53
C PRO A 8 -20.22 1.67 15.54
N PRO A 9 -20.37 2.99 15.35
CA PRO A 9 -19.23 3.91 15.38
C PRO A 9 -18.63 3.99 16.79
N ASP A 10 -17.31 3.84 16.87
CA ASP A 10 -16.51 4.05 18.09
C ASP A 10 -15.93 5.48 18.08
N PRO A 11 -16.17 6.32 19.10
CA PRO A 11 -15.75 7.72 19.14
C PRO A 11 -14.25 7.93 19.41
N GLY A 12 -13.38 6.97 19.09
CA GLY A 12 -11.93 7.05 19.31
C GLY A 12 -11.27 8.37 18.84
N GLY A 13 -10.05 8.65 19.31
CA GLY A 13 -9.38 9.95 19.08
C GLY A 13 -9.13 10.28 17.61
N ALA A 14 -9.13 11.57 17.24
CA ALA A 14 -9.13 12.10 15.86
C ALA A 14 -7.99 11.65 14.93
N ARG A 15 -6.98 10.94 15.45
CA ARG A 15 -5.82 10.45 14.71
C ARG A 15 -5.65 8.95 14.88
N VAL A 16 -5.36 8.24 13.79
CA VAL A 16 -5.01 6.81 13.81
C VAL A 16 -3.55 6.67 13.37
N VAL A 17 -2.72 6.11 14.25
CA VAL A 17 -1.30 5.88 13.96
C VAL A 17 -1.13 4.57 13.20
N LEU A 18 -0.55 4.63 12.01
CA LEU A 18 -0.21 3.49 11.18
C LEU A 18 1.25 3.10 11.44
N ASP A 19 1.43 2.00 12.15
CA ASP A 19 2.76 1.47 12.50
C ASP A 19 3.10 0.15 11.76
N GLY A 20 2.14 -0.41 11.02
CA GLY A 20 2.30 -1.65 10.27
C GLY A 20 2.27 -2.92 11.12
N HIS A 21 1.83 -2.88 12.38
CA HIS A 21 1.76 -4.06 13.26
C HIS A 21 0.34 -4.42 13.69
N ALA A 22 -0.52 -3.43 14.02
CA ALA A 22 -1.80 -3.73 14.64
C ALA A 22 -2.92 -2.71 14.31
N LEU A 23 -3.39 -2.70 13.06
CA LEU A 23 -4.61 -1.95 12.72
C LEU A 23 -5.85 -2.73 13.18
N ILE A 24 -6.61 -2.16 14.11
CA ILE A 24 -7.85 -2.77 14.62
C ILE A 24 -9.06 -2.33 13.80
N LEU A 25 -10.11 -3.17 13.79
CA LEU A 25 -11.33 -2.92 13.01
C LEU A 25 -12.01 -1.57 13.32
N PRO A 26 -12.17 -1.13 14.59
CA PRO A 26 -12.75 0.18 14.87
C PRO A 26 -11.93 1.34 14.26
N ALA A 27 -10.60 1.28 14.35
CA ALA A 27 -9.72 2.29 13.77
C ALA A 27 -9.77 2.29 12.24
N LEU A 28 -9.91 1.10 11.62
CA LEU A 28 -10.10 0.96 10.17
C LEU A 28 -11.42 1.57 9.71
N VAL A 29 -12.54 1.26 10.39
CA VAL A 29 -13.86 1.83 10.06
C VAL A 29 -13.82 3.35 10.13
N ARG A 30 -13.18 3.91 11.16
CA ARG A 30 -13.05 5.37 11.31
C ARG A 30 -12.23 6.03 10.19
N LEU A 31 -11.21 5.35 9.67
CA LEU A 31 -10.46 5.82 8.51
C LEU A 31 -11.31 5.74 7.24
N ALA A 32 -12.06 4.66 7.05
CA ALA A 32 -12.94 4.48 5.89
C ALA A 32 -14.08 5.51 5.86
N ASP A 33 -14.62 5.86 7.02
CA ASP A 33 -15.68 6.88 7.16
C ASP A 33 -15.13 8.32 7.12
N ALA A 34 -13.82 8.51 6.94
CA ALA A 34 -13.13 9.81 6.95
C ALA A 34 -13.32 10.61 8.26
N VAL A 35 -13.61 9.95 9.39
CA VAL A 35 -13.76 10.57 10.72
C VAL A 35 -12.47 10.58 11.53
N ALA A 36 -11.36 10.08 10.95
CA ALA A 36 -10.03 10.09 11.54
C ALA A 36 -8.98 10.41 10.48
N VAL A 37 -7.92 11.10 10.89
CA VAL A 37 -6.76 11.39 10.02
C VAL A 37 -5.68 10.32 10.23
N PRO A 38 -5.17 9.66 9.18
CA PRO A 38 -4.07 8.72 9.30
C PRO A 38 -2.76 9.45 9.62
N ALA A 39 -1.91 8.81 10.42
CA ALA A 39 -0.58 9.32 10.75
C ALA A 39 0.43 8.19 10.72
N VAL A 40 1.48 8.32 9.92
CA VAL A 40 2.53 7.30 9.88
C VAL A 40 3.37 7.40 11.14
N GLY A 41 3.53 6.29 11.86
CA GLY A 41 4.41 6.23 13.02
C GLY A 41 5.88 6.42 12.60
N PRO A 42 6.70 7.19 13.35
CA PRO A 42 8.08 7.48 12.96
C PRO A 42 8.93 6.21 12.80
N GLY A 43 8.74 5.21 13.66
CA GLY A 43 9.41 3.91 13.53
C GLY A 43 9.00 3.11 12.29
N ALA A 44 7.76 3.28 11.81
CA ALA A 44 7.29 2.63 10.59
C ALA A 44 7.91 3.24 9.35
N LEU A 45 7.97 4.57 9.27
CA LEU A 45 8.63 5.26 8.16
C LEU A 45 10.11 4.90 8.07
N GLU A 46 10.78 4.80 9.22
CA GLU A 46 12.18 4.41 9.27
C GLU A 46 12.40 2.94 8.84
N ARG A 47 11.51 2.01 9.22
CA ARG A 47 11.53 0.64 8.66
C ARG A 47 11.37 0.62 7.15
N VAL A 48 10.45 1.43 6.61
CA VAL A 48 10.23 1.53 5.15
C VAL A 48 11.49 2.04 4.45
N ARG A 49 12.15 3.08 4.97
CA ARG A 49 13.41 3.59 4.41
C ARG A 49 14.50 2.52 4.38
N ARG A 50 14.69 1.79 5.48
CA ARG A 50 15.67 0.70 5.54
C ARG A 50 15.33 -0.42 4.56
N ALA A 51 14.07 -0.82 4.50
CA ALA A 51 13.61 -1.83 3.55
C ALA A 51 13.85 -1.39 2.11
N ARG A 52 13.62 -0.11 1.79
CA ARG A 52 13.88 0.46 0.47
C ARG A 52 15.36 0.39 0.09
N VAL A 53 16.26 0.82 0.98
CA VAL A 53 17.71 0.74 0.77
C VAL A 53 18.15 -0.71 0.56
N ALA A 54 17.64 -1.65 1.37
CA ALA A 54 17.94 -3.06 1.22
C ALA A 54 17.44 -3.60 -0.14
N ALA A 55 16.21 -3.27 -0.53
CA ALA A 55 15.65 -3.68 -1.82
C ALA A 55 16.45 -3.14 -3.01
N ASP A 56 16.91 -1.89 -2.95
CA ASP A 56 17.74 -1.31 -4.00
C ASP A 56 19.11 -1.99 -4.10
N ARG A 57 19.73 -2.34 -2.96
CA ARG A 57 20.98 -3.13 -2.94
C ARG A 57 20.79 -4.53 -3.51
N LEU A 58 19.69 -5.20 -3.18
CA LEU A 58 19.39 -6.53 -3.71
C LEU A 58 19.08 -6.49 -5.21
N ALA A 59 18.32 -5.49 -5.68
CA ALA A 59 18.04 -5.31 -7.10
C ALA A 59 19.31 -5.07 -7.94
N ALA A 60 20.37 -4.54 -7.35
CA ALA A 60 21.66 -4.37 -8.03
C ALA A 60 22.41 -5.70 -8.25
N THR A 61 22.05 -6.79 -7.56
CA THR A 61 22.76 -8.08 -7.68
C THR A 61 22.15 -9.02 -8.75
N GLY A 62 21.00 -8.67 -9.32
CA GLY A 62 20.35 -9.51 -10.33
C GLY A 62 18.86 -9.22 -10.48
N ARG A 63 18.14 -10.12 -11.14
CA ARG A 63 16.69 -10.02 -11.32
C ARG A 63 15.95 -10.72 -10.18
N TRP A 64 14.95 -10.06 -9.64
CA TRP A 64 14.12 -10.53 -8.54
C TRP A 64 12.65 -10.48 -8.95
N TYR A 65 11.84 -11.33 -8.34
CA TYR A 65 10.39 -11.28 -8.51
C TYR A 65 9.85 -9.89 -8.16
N GLY A 66 9.08 -9.27 -9.09
CA GLY A 66 8.58 -7.90 -8.96
C GLY A 66 9.63 -6.79 -9.19
N ARG A 67 10.91 -7.14 -9.38
CA ARG A 67 12.03 -6.22 -9.71
C ARG A 67 12.94 -6.88 -10.74
N GLY A 68 12.52 -6.84 -12.01
CA GLY A 68 13.24 -7.42 -13.14
C GLY A 68 12.70 -8.78 -13.60
N THR A 69 11.96 -9.52 -12.75
CA THR A 69 11.20 -10.72 -13.13
C THR A 69 9.70 -10.49 -12.89
N ASN A 70 8.87 -10.94 -13.84
CA ASN A 70 7.43 -10.69 -13.83
C ASN A 70 6.70 -11.37 -12.66
N CYS A 71 5.59 -10.77 -12.23
CA CYS A 71 4.59 -11.44 -11.40
C CYS A 71 3.71 -12.32 -12.31
N PRO A 72 3.30 -13.55 -11.90
CA PRO A 72 2.40 -14.41 -12.66
C PRO A 72 1.07 -13.74 -13.03
N THR A 73 0.69 -12.69 -12.30
CA THR A 73 -0.57 -11.94 -12.51
C THR A 73 -0.43 -10.70 -13.39
N GLU A 74 0.78 -10.31 -13.80
CA GLU A 74 0.99 -9.19 -14.73
C GLU A 74 1.29 -9.72 -16.14
N ASN A 75 0.67 -9.15 -17.17
CA ASN A 75 1.08 -9.40 -18.56
C ASN A 75 2.34 -8.57 -18.86
N PRO A 76 3.44 -9.17 -19.32
CA PRO A 76 4.66 -8.42 -19.64
C PRO A 76 4.40 -7.47 -20.81
N VAL A 77 5.00 -6.27 -20.76
CA VAL A 77 4.87 -5.26 -21.83
C VAL A 77 6.10 -5.32 -22.73
N PRO A 78 5.94 -5.47 -24.05
CA PRO A 78 7.07 -5.36 -24.97
C PRO A 78 7.54 -3.90 -25.06
N ALA A 79 8.82 -3.67 -24.81
CA ALA A 79 9.52 -2.43 -25.09
C ALA A 79 9.82 -2.31 -26.61
N PRO A 80 10.08 -1.10 -27.11
CA PRO A 80 10.35 -0.87 -28.53
C PRO A 80 11.56 -1.64 -29.09
N ASP A 81 12.48 -2.06 -28.23
CA ASP A 81 13.66 -2.87 -28.55
C ASP A 81 13.41 -4.39 -28.48
N GLY A 82 12.16 -4.80 -28.23
CA GLY A 82 11.75 -6.20 -28.12
C GLY A 82 12.00 -6.82 -26.76
N HIS A 83 12.56 -6.08 -25.79
CA HIS A 83 12.67 -6.57 -24.42
C HIS A 83 11.32 -6.55 -23.71
N LEU A 84 11.06 -7.54 -22.86
CA LEU A 84 9.86 -7.55 -22.02
C LEU A 84 10.14 -6.74 -20.75
N CYS A 85 9.38 -5.67 -20.59
CA CYS A 85 9.46 -4.72 -19.47
C CYS A 85 8.26 -4.87 -18.53
N HIS A 86 8.46 -4.46 -17.28
CA HIS A 86 7.43 -4.41 -16.24
C HIS A 86 6.97 -2.96 -16.05
N HIS A 87 5.74 -2.74 -15.58
CA HIS A 87 5.25 -1.39 -15.26
C HIS A 87 5.95 -0.74 -14.05
N GLY A 88 6.79 -1.48 -13.33
CA GLY A 88 7.59 -0.97 -12.20
C GLY A 88 6.80 -0.66 -10.92
N GLY A 89 5.48 -0.88 -10.94
CA GLY A 89 4.53 -0.47 -9.89
C GLY A 89 4.01 -1.59 -8.99
N PHE A 90 4.80 -2.64 -8.72
CA PHE A 90 4.43 -3.86 -7.97
C PHE A 90 3.63 -3.62 -6.68
N PHE A 91 3.87 -2.52 -5.95
CA PHE A 91 3.06 -2.13 -4.78
C PHE A 91 2.12 -0.96 -5.05
N ALA A 92 2.40 -0.15 -6.08
CA ALA A 92 1.66 1.07 -6.34
C ALA A 92 0.28 0.78 -6.88
N ALA A 93 0.02 -0.29 -7.65
CA ALA A 93 -1.33 -0.51 -8.18
C ALA A 93 -2.36 -0.90 -7.09
N PRO A 94 -2.13 -1.92 -6.25
CA PRO A 94 -3.07 -2.24 -5.17
C PRO A 94 -3.07 -1.17 -4.08
N LEU A 95 -1.91 -0.59 -3.75
CA LEU A 95 -1.83 0.49 -2.77
C LEU A 95 -2.48 1.77 -3.29
N ALA A 96 -2.29 2.16 -4.56
CA ALA A 96 -2.94 3.34 -5.12
C ALA A 96 -4.44 3.10 -5.27
N LEU A 97 -4.90 1.91 -5.64
CA LEU A 97 -6.34 1.59 -5.61
C LEU A 97 -6.91 1.60 -4.19
N ALA A 98 -6.16 1.09 -3.20
CA ALA A 98 -6.56 1.15 -1.80
C ALA A 98 -6.51 2.58 -1.25
N LEU A 99 -5.53 3.39 -1.63
CA LEU A 99 -5.42 4.80 -1.27
C LEU A 99 -6.49 5.62 -1.98
N ASP A 100 -6.82 5.35 -3.25
CA ASP A 100 -7.90 5.98 -4.00
C ASP A 100 -9.26 5.66 -3.37
N GLY A 101 -9.51 4.37 -3.04
CA GLY A 101 -10.69 3.95 -2.29
C GLY A 101 -10.79 4.52 -0.86
N LEU A 102 -9.66 4.91 -0.27
CA LEU A 102 -9.58 5.60 1.03
C LEU A 102 -9.47 7.12 0.90
N ASN A 103 -9.49 7.67 -0.32
CA ASN A 103 -9.33 9.09 -0.63
C ASN A 103 -8.00 9.72 -0.11
N LEU A 104 -6.94 8.91 -0.06
CA LEU A 104 -5.59 9.24 0.38
C LEU A 104 -4.58 9.34 -0.77
N ALA A 105 -5.02 9.12 -2.02
CA ALA A 105 -4.19 9.38 -3.18
C ALA A 105 -4.09 10.90 -3.39
N LEU A 106 -2.93 11.48 -3.13
CA LEU A 106 -2.62 12.85 -3.55
C LEU A 106 -2.15 12.78 -5.01
N LEU A 107 -2.87 13.50 -5.88
CA LEU A 107 -2.50 13.75 -7.28
C LEU A 107 -1.09 14.33 -7.39
#